data_AF-A0A928P0G9-F1
#
_entry.id   AF-A0A928P0G9-F1
#
_cell.length_a   1.000
_cell.length_b   1.000
_cell.length_c   1.000
_cell.angle_alpha   90.00
_cell.angle_beta   90.00
_cell.angle_gamma   90.00
#
_symmetry.space_group_name_H-M   'P 1'
#
loop_
_entity.id
_entity.type
_entity.pdbx_description
1 polymer ?
#
loop_
_entity_poly.entity_id
_entity_poly.type
_entity_poly.pdbx_seq_one_letter_code
_entity_poly.pdbx_strand_id
1 'polypeptide(L)'
;MKRLIAFIFVVCCMVMGQSGESVKLDFDNIQKVVLVSSCEIEGREFFMSGNDYYTTINQDYAGIFQQIDAIDGIKGVNIYFDKSTKLSYFKDKLDFISGDSEIEGNKVYQGYTHKYKKFNWIDGKKENCQLVQTNDCWILGFPLVLTGF
;
A
#
# COMPACT_ATOMS: atom_id res chain seq x y z
N MET A 1 22.48 42.24 -16.07
CA MET A 1 22.98 41.16 -15.19
C MET A 1 21.93 40.68 -14.17
N LYS A 2 21.16 41.54 -13.49
CA LYS A 2 20.12 41.11 -12.50
C LYS A 2 19.04 40.18 -13.07
N ARG A 3 18.66 40.36 -14.34
CA ARG A 3 17.65 39.52 -15.04
C ARG A 3 18.16 38.11 -15.38
N LEU A 4 19.47 37.94 -15.52
CA LEU A 4 20.10 36.64 -15.82
C LEU A 4 20.10 35.73 -14.59
N ILE A 5 20.35 36.31 -13.41
CA ILE A 5 20.38 35.59 -12.14
C ILE A 5 18.99 35.02 -11.81
N ALA A 6 17.94 35.81 -12.00
CA ALA A 6 16.56 35.34 -11.80
C ALA A 6 16.21 34.18 -12.75
N PHE A 7 16.69 34.23 -14.00
CA PHE A 7 16.45 33.18 -14.98
C PHE A 7 17.17 31.87 -14.60
N ILE A 8 18.42 31.95 -14.14
CA ILE A 8 19.18 30.80 -13.63
C ILE A 8 18.50 30.21 -12.40
N PHE A 9 17.99 31.05 -11.50
CA PHE A 9 17.30 30.59 -10.29
C PHE A 9 16.01 29.83 -10.62
N VAL A 10 15.20 30.34 -11.57
CA VAL A 10 13.98 29.68 -12.04
C VAL A 10 14.30 28.35 -12.72
N VAL A 11 15.35 28.29 -13.54
CA VAL A 11 15.79 27.04 -14.19
C VAL A 11 16.29 26.03 -13.16
N CYS A 12 17.06 26.45 -12.14
CA CYS A 12 17.48 25.56 -11.06
C CYS A 12 16.29 25.00 -10.26
N CYS A 13 15.26 25.81 -9.98
CA CYS A 13 14.04 25.34 -9.33
C CYS A 13 13.25 24.34 -10.19
N MET A 14 13.26 24.50 -11.52
CA MET A 14 12.62 23.53 -12.42
C MET A 14 13.40 22.21 -12.52
N VAL A 15 14.73 22.25 -12.48
CA VAL A 15 15.58 21.04 -12.54
C VAL A 15 15.52 20.22 -11.23
N MET A 16 15.30 20.88 -10.08
CA MET A 16 15.01 20.16 -8.82
C MET A 16 13.61 19.51 -8.79
N GLY A 17 12.77 19.75 -9.79
CA GLY A 17 11.40 19.24 -9.88
C GLY A 17 11.27 17.83 -10.48
N GLN A 18 12.36 17.11 -10.78
CA GLN A 18 12.28 15.79 -11.38
C GLN A 18 12.99 14.68 -10.60
N SER A 19 12.33 13.52 -10.64
CA SER A 19 12.67 12.23 -10.04
C SER A 19 12.49 12.13 -8.52
N GLY A 20 11.22 12.19 -8.09
CA GLY A 20 10.84 11.24 -7.05
C GLY A 20 11.00 9.86 -7.67
N GLU A 21 12.11 9.17 -7.39
CA GLU A 21 12.19 7.72 -7.62
C GLU A 21 10.89 7.13 -7.06
N SER A 22 10.18 6.33 -7.85
CA SER A 22 9.06 5.56 -7.32
C SER A 22 9.66 4.57 -6.32
N VAL A 23 9.78 4.99 -5.06
CA VAL A 23 10.34 4.16 -4.00
C VAL A 23 9.47 2.92 -3.92
N LYS A 24 10.02 1.78 -4.34
CA LYS A 24 9.26 0.55 -4.45
C LYS A 24 8.91 0.06 -3.04
N LEU A 25 7.64 -0.25 -2.82
CA LEU A 25 7.22 -1.09 -1.70
C LEU A 25 7.73 -2.49 -2.01
N ASP A 26 8.79 -2.87 -1.31
CA ASP A 26 9.48 -4.14 -1.51
C ASP A 26 9.28 -5.02 -0.28
N PHE A 27 8.39 -5.98 -0.42
CA PHE A 27 8.05 -6.94 0.61
C PHE A 27 8.47 -8.34 0.14
N ASP A 28 9.04 -9.07 1.09
CA ASP A 28 9.56 -10.42 0.95
C ASP A 28 8.60 -11.39 1.65
N ASN A 29 8.69 -12.68 1.34
CA ASN A 29 7.88 -13.74 1.98
C ASN A 29 6.36 -13.53 1.85
N ILE A 30 5.93 -12.91 0.75
CA ILE A 30 4.51 -12.76 0.41
C ILE A 30 3.95 -14.14 0.04
N GLN A 31 2.86 -14.53 0.69
CA GLN A 31 2.13 -15.75 0.39
C GLN A 31 1.03 -15.53 -0.67
N LYS A 32 0.38 -14.36 -0.62
CA LYS A 32 -0.76 -14.04 -1.47
C LYS A 32 -0.94 -12.53 -1.55
N VAL A 33 -1.33 -12.02 -2.71
CA VAL A 33 -1.85 -10.65 -2.85
C VAL A 33 -3.27 -10.71 -3.38
N VAL A 34 -4.16 -9.93 -2.78
CA VAL A 34 -5.54 -9.77 -3.22
C VAL A 34 -5.75 -8.30 -3.60
N LEU A 35 -6.13 -8.08 -4.85
CA LEU A 35 -6.56 -6.77 -5.34
C LEU A 35 -8.07 -6.65 -5.14
N VAL A 36 -8.51 -5.51 -4.63
CA VAL A 36 -9.92 -5.17 -4.48
C VAL A 36 -10.26 -4.03 -5.44
N SER A 37 -11.24 -4.26 -6.32
CA SER A 37 -11.61 -3.33 -7.38
C SER A 37 -13.12 -3.13 -7.52
N SER A 38 -13.53 -2.00 -8.10
CA SER A 38 -14.94 -1.73 -8.48
C SER A 38 -15.38 -2.42 -9.77
N CYS A 39 -14.44 -3.01 -10.51
CA CYS A 39 -14.67 -3.66 -11.79
C CYS A 39 -13.84 -4.93 -11.90
N GLU A 40 -14.25 -5.79 -12.82
CA GLU A 40 -13.48 -6.96 -13.24
C GLU A 40 -12.12 -6.52 -13.83
N ILE A 41 -11.07 -7.23 -13.44
CA ILE A 41 -9.74 -7.08 -14.04
C ILE A 41 -9.63 -8.12 -15.15
N GLU A 42 -9.61 -7.65 -16.40
CA GLU A 42 -9.61 -8.52 -17.58
C GLU A 42 -8.50 -9.58 -17.53
N GLY A 43 -8.85 -10.82 -17.86
CA GLY A 43 -7.91 -11.93 -17.95
C GLY A 43 -7.45 -12.48 -16.60
N ARG A 44 -8.11 -12.13 -15.48
CA ARG A 44 -7.82 -12.69 -14.16
C ARG A 44 -9.07 -13.28 -13.52
N GLU A 45 -8.89 -14.39 -12.81
CA GLU A 45 -9.95 -14.96 -11.99
C GLU A 45 -10.25 -14.05 -10.80
N PHE A 46 -11.54 -13.85 -10.55
CA PHE A 46 -12.01 -13.02 -9.46
C PHE A 46 -13.20 -13.66 -8.74
N PHE A 47 -13.39 -13.26 -7.49
CA PHE A 47 -14.60 -13.48 -6.73
C PHE A 47 -15.30 -12.15 -6.47
N MET A 48 -16.63 -12.12 -6.54
CA MET A 48 -17.41 -10.90 -6.29
C MET A 48 -18.07 -10.96 -4.91
N SER A 49 -17.94 -9.90 -4.11
CA SER A 49 -18.66 -9.73 -2.85
C SER A 49 -19.23 -8.32 -2.78
N GLY A 50 -20.56 -8.22 -2.60
CA GLY A 50 -21.25 -6.94 -2.71
C GLY A 50 -21.03 -6.31 -4.08
N ASN A 51 -20.44 -5.12 -4.12
CA ASN A 51 -20.11 -4.39 -5.35
C ASN A 51 -18.61 -4.45 -5.70
N ASP A 52 -17.85 -5.29 -5.00
CA ASP A 52 -16.39 -5.36 -5.11
C ASP A 52 -15.94 -6.70 -5.71
N TYR A 53 -14.87 -6.59 -6.49
CA TYR A 53 -14.20 -7.70 -7.16
C TYR A 53 -12.88 -7.98 -6.45
N TYR A 54 -12.64 -9.25 -6.12
CA TYR A 54 -11.48 -9.73 -5.38
C TYR A 54 -10.65 -10.62 -6.28
N THR A 55 -9.50 -10.12 -6.73
CA THR A 55 -8.62 -10.80 -7.68
C THR A 55 -7.35 -11.25 -6.97
N THR A 56 -7.09 -12.55 -6.95
CA THR A 56 -5.88 -13.09 -6.29
C THR A 56 -4.72 -13.14 -7.29
N ILE A 57 -3.56 -12.61 -6.88
CA ILE A 57 -2.32 -12.69 -7.63
C ILE A 57 -1.42 -13.74 -6.98
N ASN A 58 -1.13 -14.82 -7.71
CA ASN A 58 -0.39 -15.97 -7.20
C ASN A 58 1.10 -15.98 -7.56
N GLN A 59 1.56 -15.11 -8.47
CA GLN A 59 2.95 -15.06 -8.94
C GLN A 59 3.36 -13.62 -9.30
N ASP A 60 4.66 -13.35 -9.26
CA ASP A 60 5.30 -12.08 -9.62
C ASP A 60 4.81 -10.85 -8.82
N TYR A 61 5.07 -10.88 -7.51
CA TYR A 61 4.76 -9.77 -6.60
C TYR A 61 5.64 -8.54 -6.83
N ALA A 62 6.76 -8.71 -7.53
CA ALA A 62 7.71 -7.65 -7.80
C ALA A 62 7.06 -6.59 -8.72
N GLY A 63 6.86 -5.39 -8.18
CA GLY A 63 6.26 -4.30 -8.95
C GLY A 63 4.73 -4.32 -9.00
N ILE A 64 4.05 -5.16 -8.20
CA ILE A 64 2.58 -5.12 -8.09
C ILE A 64 2.10 -3.70 -7.76
N PHE A 65 2.78 -3.00 -6.85
CA PHE A 65 2.48 -1.62 -6.49
C PHE A 65 2.71 -0.61 -7.62
N GLN A 66 3.58 -0.91 -8.59
CA GLN A 66 3.77 -0.07 -9.77
C GLN A 66 2.64 -0.30 -10.78
N GLN A 67 2.13 -1.54 -10.87
CA GLN A 67 1.05 -1.91 -11.77
C GLN A 67 -0.33 -1.51 -11.23
N ILE A 68 -0.51 -1.50 -9.90
CA ILE A 68 -1.79 -1.17 -9.25
C ILE A 68 -2.28 0.23 -9.61
N ASP A 69 -1.38 1.21 -9.70
CA ASP A 69 -1.73 2.58 -10.11
C ASP A 69 -2.22 2.65 -11.58
N ALA A 70 -1.88 1.66 -12.41
CA ALA A 70 -2.26 1.60 -13.82
C ALA A 70 -3.56 0.82 -14.09
N ILE A 71 -4.07 0.08 -13.09
CA ILE A 71 -5.31 -0.67 -13.21
C ILE A 71 -6.46 0.23 -12.74
N ASP A 72 -7.43 0.45 -13.63
CA ASP A 72 -8.60 1.27 -13.29
C ASP A 72 -9.48 0.58 -12.24
N GLY A 73 -10.14 1.37 -11.40
CA GLY A 73 -11.06 0.88 -10.39
C GLY A 73 -10.43 0.18 -9.17
N ILE A 74 -9.10 0.12 -9.02
CA ILE A 74 -8.49 -0.45 -7.79
C ILE A 74 -8.80 0.41 -6.57
N LYS A 75 -9.50 -0.20 -5.60
CA LYS A 75 -9.83 0.37 -4.30
C LYS A 75 -8.76 0.10 -3.25
N GLY A 76 -8.18 -1.09 -3.26
CA GLY A 76 -7.15 -1.46 -2.30
C GLY A 76 -6.45 -2.78 -2.61
N VAL A 77 -5.46 -3.08 -1.78
CA VAL A 77 -4.53 -4.20 -1.94
C VAL A 77 -4.29 -4.82 -0.59
N ASN A 78 -4.53 -6.12 -0.46
CA ASN A 78 -4.22 -6.87 0.75
C ASN A 78 -3.10 -7.87 0.47
N ILE A 79 -2.05 -7.81 1.27
CA ILE A 79 -0.87 -8.67 1.16
C ILE A 79 -0.84 -9.57 2.37
N TYR A 80 -0.75 -10.87 2.13
CA TYR A 80 -0.74 -11.90 3.15
C TYR A 80 0.67 -12.41 3.33
N PHE A 81 1.09 -12.51 4.59
CA PHE A 81 2.38 -13.02 5.00
C PHE A 81 2.22 -14.17 5.99
N ASP A 82 3.22 -15.03 6.03
CA ASP A 82 3.27 -16.13 6.99
C ASP A 82 3.24 -15.61 8.44
N LYS A 83 2.57 -16.32 9.34
CA LYS A 83 2.49 -16.00 10.78
C LYS A 83 3.86 -15.87 11.44
N SER A 84 4.88 -16.59 10.95
CA SER A 84 6.25 -16.51 11.45
C SER A 84 6.92 -15.16 11.21
N THR A 85 6.37 -14.33 10.31
CA THR A 85 6.81 -12.94 10.10
C THR A 85 6.66 -12.15 11.40
N LYS A 86 7.71 -11.46 11.84
CA LYS A 86 7.70 -10.71 13.09
C LYS A 86 7.20 -9.29 12.85
N LEU A 87 6.52 -8.70 13.84
CA LEU A 87 6.08 -7.28 13.78
C LEU A 87 7.23 -6.31 13.43
N SER A 88 8.46 -6.61 13.86
CA SER A 88 9.65 -5.81 13.53
C SER A 88 9.88 -5.69 12.02
N TYR A 89 9.58 -6.74 11.25
CA TYR A 89 9.70 -6.71 9.80
C TYR A 89 8.89 -5.57 9.18
N PHE A 90 7.64 -5.38 9.62
CA PHE A 90 6.78 -4.31 9.13
C PHE A 90 7.24 -2.93 9.61
N LYS A 91 7.76 -2.84 10.84
CA LYS A 91 8.36 -1.62 11.38
C LYS A 91 9.56 -1.12 10.57
N ASP A 92 10.32 -2.04 9.98
CA ASP A 92 11.48 -1.71 9.14
C ASP A 92 11.07 -1.27 7.73
N LYS A 93 9.90 -1.69 7.25
CA LYS A 93 9.42 -1.44 5.88
C LYS A 93 8.47 -0.24 5.78
N LEU A 94 7.78 0.10 6.86
CA LEU A 94 6.82 1.21 6.95
C LEU A 94 7.46 2.40 7.69
N ASP A 95 6.99 3.62 7.41
CA ASP A 95 7.51 4.82 8.07
C ASP A 95 7.07 4.89 9.53
N PHE A 96 5.83 4.46 9.80
CA PHE A 96 5.38 4.15 11.14
C PHE A 96 4.32 3.07 11.15
N ILE A 97 4.19 2.43 12.31
CA ILE A 97 3.09 1.56 12.66
C ILE A 97 2.74 1.82 14.13
N SER A 98 1.46 2.00 14.43
CA SER A 98 0.97 2.40 15.73
C SER A 98 -0.42 1.85 16.01
N GLY A 99 -0.77 1.79 17.29
CA GLY A 99 -2.04 1.20 17.74
C GLY A 99 -1.95 -0.31 17.88
N ASP A 100 -2.42 -0.82 19.02
CA ASP A 100 -2.81 -2.21 19.25
C ASP A 100 -4.28 -2.08 19.65
N SER A 101 -5.16 -2.16 18.67
CA SER A 101 -6.58 -2.37 18.95
C SER A 101 -6.91 -3.82 18.64
N GLU A 102 -7.77 -4.42 19.44
CA GLU A 102 -8.23 -5.78 19.21
C GLU A 102 -9.64 -5.74 18.60
N ILE A 103 -9.81 -6.39 17.46
CA ILE A 103 -11.10 -6.52 16.77
C ILE A 103 -11.31 -8.01 16.54
N GLU A 104 -12.38 -8.57 17.13
CA GLU A 104 -12.73 -9.99 16.96
C GLU A 104 -11.58 -10.96 17.31
N GLY A 105 -10.74 -10.60 18.29
CA GLY A 105 -9.57 -11.39 18.70
C GLY A 105 -8.33 -11.21 17.83
N ASN A 106 -8.42 -10.42 16.76
CA ASN A 106 -7.31 -10.08 15.89
C ASN A 106 -6.66 -8.76 16.33
N LYS A 107 -5.33 -8.70 16.32
CA LYS A 107 -4.62 -7.45 16.60
C LYS A 107 -4.55 -6.59 15.36
N VAL A 108 -4.95 -5.33 15.49
CA VAL A 108 -5.00 -4.37 14.39
C VAL A 108 -4.08 -3.21 14.71
N TYR A 109 -3.24 -2.89 13.74
CA TYR A 109 -2.28 -1.80 13.76
C TYR A 109 -2.57 -0.87 12.59
N GLN A 110 -2.47 0.43 12.82
CA GLN A 110 -2.54 1.44 11.76
C GLN A 110 -1.13 1.90 11.41
N GLY A 111 -0.90 2.20 10.14
CA GLY A 111 0.42 2.58 9.68
C GLY A 111 0.42 3.57 8.54
N TYR A 112 1.63 4.00 8.20
CA TYR A 112 1.88 4.88 7.09
C TYR A 112 3.21 4.55 6.42
N THR A 113 3.25 4.78 5.12
CA THR A 113 4.49 4.85 4.35
C THR A 113 4.37 5.88 3.22
N HIS A 114 5.37 6.75 3.07
CA HIS A 114 5.46 7.69 1.96
C HIS A 114 5.53 7.01 0.59
N LYS A 115 5.80 5.71 0.56
CA LYS A 115 5.90 4.89 -0.66
C LYS A 115 4.54 4.57 -1.30
N TYR A 116 3.43 4.80 -0.59
CA TYR A 116 2.07 4.61 -1.11
C TYR A 116 1.32 5.94 -1.17
N LYS A 117 0.82 6.30 -2.35
CA LYS A 117 0.28 7.65 -2.60
C LYS A 117 -1.09 7.89 -1.99
N LYS A 118 -1.98 6.88 -2.01
CA LYS A 118 -3.34 7.01 -1.47
C LYS A 118 -3.26 6.95 0.05
N PHE A 119 -3.93 7.85 0.76
CA PHE A 119 -3.98 7.88 2.22
C PHE A 119 -5.32 8.41 2.70
N ASN A 120 -5.65 8.07 3.94
CA ASN A 120 -6.79 8.60 4.68
C ASN A 120 -6.29 9.50 5.81
N TRP A 121 -7.12 10.47 6.19
CA TRP A 121 -6.92 11.22 7.42
C TRP A 121 -7.80 10.62 8.50
N ILE A 122 -7.17 10.12 9.56
CA ILE A 122 -7.84 9.53 10.72
C ILE A 122 -7.29 10.25 11.96
N ASP A 123 -8.16 10.88 12.74
CA ASP A 123 -7.80 11.63 13.96
C ASP A 123 -6.62 12.60 13.81
N GLY A 124 -6.55 13.29 12.67
CA GLY A 124 -5.50 14.27 12.36
C GLY A 124 -4.15 13.66 11.96
N LYS A 125 -4.08 12.33 11.74
CA LYS A 125 -2.92 11.62 11.22
C LYS A 125 -3.17 11.12 9.80
N LYS A 126 -2.12 11.07 8.99
CA LYS A 126 -2.16 10.39 7.68
C LYS A 126 -1.91 8.91 7.89
N GLU A 127 -2.84 8.09 7.47
CA GLU A 127 -2.76 6.63 7.53
C GLU A 127 -2.99 6.07 6.14
N ASN A 128 -2.16 5.12 5.72
CA ASN A 128 -2.31 4.51 4.41
C ASN A 128 -1.98 3.02 4.38
N CYS A 129 -1.85 2.41 5.54
CA CYS A 129 -1.92 0.98 5.64
C CYS A 129 -2.52 0.55 6.96
N GLN A 130 -3.08 -0.66 6.96
CA GLN A 130 -3.55 -1.34 8.15
C GLN A 130 -2.90 -2.72 8.17
N LEU A 131 -2.29 -3.08 9.29
CA LEU A 131 -1.71 -4.40 9.50
C LEU A 131 -2.59 -5.15 10.51
N VAL A 132 -2.95 -6.37 10.17
CA VAL A 132 -3.74 -7.24 11.04
C VAL A 132 -2.93 -8.50 11.33
N GLN A 133 -2.83 -8.85 12.61
CA GLN A 133 -2.37 -10.15 13.06
C GLN A 133 -3.59 -11.04 13.29
N THR A 134 -3.70 -12.11 12.49
CA THR A 134 -4.69 -13.17 12.71
C THR A 134 -4.04 -14.36 13.39
N ASN A 135 -4.85 -15.38 13.68
CA ASN A 135 -4.33 -16.65 14.21
C ASN A 135 -3.45 -17.41 13.22
N ASP A 136 -3.57 -17.16 11.91
CA ASP A 136 -2.90 -17.98 10.88
C ASP A 136 -1.90 -17.20 10.03
N CYS A 137 -2.03 -15.87 9.98
CA CYS A 137 -1.21 -15.04 9.09
C CYS A 137 -1.17 -13.57 9.53
N TRP A 138 -0.34 -12.80 8.84
CA TRP A 138 -0.42 -11.34 8.84
C TRP A 138 -1.05 -10.84 7.55
N ILE A 139 -1.87 -9.79 7.64
CA ILE A 139 -2.51 -9.14 6.50
C ILE A 139 -2.16 -7.66 6.53
N LEU A 140 -1.49 -7.18 5.49
CA LEU A 140 -1.18 -5.77 5.29
C LEU A 140 -2.06 -5.22 4.15
N GLY A 141 -2.97 -4.32 4.51
CA GLY A 141 -3.88 -3.66 3.58
C GLY A 141 -3.44 -2.24 3.23
N PHE A 142 -3.60 -1.85 1.97
CA PHE A 142 -3.38 -0.49 1.47
C PHE A 142 -4.63 -0.01 0.71
N PRO A 143 -5.26 1.12 1.09
CA PRO A 143 -4.97 1.92 2.28
C PRO A 143 -5.41 1.25 3.59
N LEU A 144 -6.26 0.23 3.52
CA LEU A 144 -6.90 -0.48 4.63
C LEU A 144 -7.06 -1.97 4.26
N VAL A 145 -7.35 -2.85 5.22
CA VAL A 145 -7.69 -4.25 4.90
C VAL A 145 -9.17 -4.34 4.49
N LEU A 146 -9.42 -4.67 3.22
CA LEU A 146 -10.78 -4.68 2.62
C LEU A 146 -11.43 -6.07 2.41
N THR A 147 -10.81 -7.15 2.87
CA THR A 147 -11.26 -8.54 2.58
C THR A 147 -12.08 -9.19 3.70
N GLY A 148 -12.27 -8.50 4.83
CA GLY A 148 -12.57 -9.19 6.09
C GLY A 148 -11.37 -10.03 6.57
N PHE A 149 -11.32 -10.31 7.87
CA PHE A 149 -10.24 -11.06 8.52
C PHE A 149 -10.68 -11.60 9.88
#